data_AF-A0A957NH10-F1
#
_entry.id   AF-A0A957NH10-F1
#
_cell.length_a   1.000
_cell.length_b   1.000
_cell.length_c   1.000
_cell.angle_alpha   90.00
_cell.angle_beta   90.00
_cell.angle_gamma   90.00
#
_symmetry.space_group_name_H-M   'P 1'
#
loop_
_entity.id
_entity.type
_entity.pdbx_description
1 polymer ?
#
loop_
_entity_poly.entity_id
_entity_poly.type
_entity_poly.pdbx_seq_one_letter_code
_entity_poly.pdbx_strand_id
1 'polypeptide(L)'
;MSKRLIVVAYDIPNNKRRTKLHQRLKEYGSAVQYSVFECLVTREEFVRMKAMVRAIIKPRLDHVRYYPLCGSCQPLVESTRAEAEPLHEAEFWIV
;
A
#
# COMPACT_ATOMS: atom_id res chain seq x y z
N MET A 1 20.79 -5.71 -5.25
CA MET A 1 19.56 -6.33 -5.83
C MET A 1 18.67 -5.25 -6.41
N SER A 2 18.07 -5.47 -7.58
CA SER A 2 17.19 -4.49 -8.23
C SER A 2 15.87 -4.36 -7.47
N LYS A 3 15.47 -3.12 -7.14
CA LYS A 3 14.18 -2.80 -6.51
C LYS A 3 13.11 -2.53 -7.56
N ARG A 4 11.86 -2.78 -7.22
CA ARG A 4 10.68 -2.49 -8.05
C ARG A 4 9.68 -1.67 -7.26
N LEU A 5 9.03 -0.73 -7.92
CA LEU A 5 7.91 0.01 -7.36
C LEU A 5 6.65 -0.83 -7.48
N ILE A 6 6.00 -1.11 -6.36
CA ILE A 6 4.74 -1.83 -6.29
C ILE A 6 3.69 -0.89 -5.69
N VAL A 7 2.63 -0.61 -6.43
CA VAL A 7 1.44 0.04 -5.88
C VAL A 7 0.59 -1.02 -5.21
N VAL A 8 0.26 -0.82 -3.93
CA VAL A 8 -0.59 -1.71 -3.15
C VAL A 8 -1.89 -0.98 -2.88
N ALA A 9 -2.99 -1.46 -3.45
CA ALA A 9 -4.33 -0.93 -3.18
C ALA A 9 -5.11 -1.95 -2.35
N TYR A 10 -5.83 -1.50 -1.33
CA TYR A 10 -6.64 -2.38 -0.50
C TYR A 10 -8.06 -1.86 -0.27
N ASP A 11 -8.97 -2.78 -0.05
CA ASP A 11 -10.34 -2.53 0.39
C ASP A 11 -10.66 -3.50 1.53
N ILE A 12 -10.76 -2.96 2.75
CA ILE A 12 -10.88 -3.72 3.98
C ILE A 12 -11.95 -3.05 4.84
N PRO A 13 -13.16 -3.64 4.94
CA PRO A 13 -14.25 -3.05 5.71
C PRO A 13 -13.96 -2.96 7.21
N ASN A 14 -13.19 -3.92 7.74
CA ASN A 14 -12.92 -3.98 9.17
C ASN A 14 -11.79 -3.02 9.58
N ASN A 15 -12.12 -2.01 10.39
CA ASN A 15 -11.20 -0.98 10.86
C ASN A 15 -9.93 -1.57 11.52
N LYS A 16 -10.07 -2.57 12.41
CA LYS A 16 -8.92 -3.17 13.10
C LYS A 16 -7.93 -3.82 12.12
N ARG A 17 -8.40 -4.59 11.14
CA ARG A 17 -7.54 -5.20 10.10
C ARG A 17 -6.95 -4.16 9.18
N ARG A 18 -7.73 -3.15 8.78
CA ARG A 18 -7.29 -2.05 7.92
C ARG A 18 -6.15 -1.26 8.57
N THR A 19 -6.33 -0.81 9.82
CA THR A 19 -5.30 -0.09 10.58
C THR A 19 -4.06 -0.95 10.78
N LYS A 20 -4.23 -2.24 11.13
CA LYS A 20 -3.09 -3.17 11.27
C LYS A 20 -2.32 -3.31 9.96
N LEU A 21 -3.01 -3.51 8.83
CA LEU A 21 -2.36 -3.62 7.52
C LEU A 21 -1.63 -2.33 7.15
N HIS A 22 -2.29 -1.17 7.32
CA HIS A 22 -1.72 0.14 7.03
C HIS A 22 -0.41 0.37 7.79
N GLN A 23 -0.40 0.13 9.11
CA GLN A 23 0.81 0.30 9.91
C GLN A 23 1.94 -0.65 9.51
N ARG A 24 1.61 -1.89 9.12
CA ARG A 24 2.63 -2.87 8.67
C ARG A 24 3.16 -2.57 7.26
N LEU A 25 2.38 -1.94 6.39
CA LEU A 25 2.82 -1.55 5.05
C LEU A 25 3.81 -0.38 5.06
N LYS A 26 3.81 0.47 6.11
CA LYS A 26 4.80 1.54 6.30
C LYS A 26 6.24 1.03 6.38
N GLU A 27 6.46 -0.24 6.74
CA GLU A 27 7.78 -0.89 6.72
C GLU A 27 8.34 -1.07 5.29
N TYR A 28 7.48 -1.00 4.27
CA TYR A 28 7.82 -1.30 2.87
C TYR A 28 7.67 -0.10 1.92
N GLY A 29 7.06 0.99 2.37
CA GLY A 29 6.75 2.13 1.52
C GLY A 29 5.92 3.21 2.20
N SER A 30 5.37 4.11 1.40
CA SER A 30 4.63 5.28 1.87
C SER A 30 3.16 5.22 1.45
N ALA A 31 2.27 5.69 2.32
CA ALA A 31 0.86 5.85 1.98
C ALA A 31 0.66 7.09 1.10
N VAL A 32 0.12 6.89 -0.10
CA VAL A 32 -0.20 7.97 -1.05
C VAL A 32 -1.71 8.30 -1.05
N GLN A 33 -2.55 7.35 -0.62
CA GLN A 33 -3.96 7.54 -0.30
C GLN A 33 -4.35 6.65 0.89
N TYR A 34 -5.54 6.87 1.46
CA TYR A 34 -5.98 6.13 2.66
C TYR A 34 -5.89 4.61 2.52
N SER A 35 -6.10 4.13 1.30
CA SER A 35 -6.04 2.72 0.96
C SER A 35 -5.07 2.37 -0.16
N VAL A 36 -4.08 3.23 -0.43
CA VAL A 36 -3.07 3.01 -1.48
C VAL A 36 -1.67 3.34 -0.96
N PHE A 37 -0.74 2.40 -1.16
CA PHE A 37 0.67 2.53 -0.84
C PHE A 37 1.54 2.42 -2.09
N GLU A 38 2.66 3.12 -2.06
CA GLU A 38 3.76 2.94 -3.00
C GLU A 38 4.96 2.31 -2.26
N CYS A 39 5.35 1.10 -2.68
CA CYS A 39 6.39 0.31 -2.03
C CYS A 39 7.56 0.05 -2.98
N LEU A 40 8.74 0.61 -2.68
CA LEU A 40 9.97 0.36 -3.44
C LEU A 40 10.76 -0.78 -2.80
N VAL A 41 10.54 -2.00 -3.29
CA VAL A 41 10.99 -3.24 -2.63
C VAL A 41 11.83 -4.14 -3.53
N THR A 42 12.72 -4.94 -2.95
CA THR A 42 13.35 -6.08 -3.63
C THR A 42 12.35 -7.22 -3.83
N ARG A 43 12.75 -8.26 -4.58
CA ARG A 43 11.92 -9.46 -4.76
C ARG A 43 11.64 -10.17 -3.44
N GLU A 44 12.64 -10.28 -2.58
CA GLU A 44 12.56 -10.93 -1.28
C GLU A 44 11.67 -10.15 -0.32
N GLU A 45 11.83 -8.82 -0.30
CA GLU A 45 10.94 -7.90 0.43
C GLU A 45 9.50 -8.03 -0.04
N PHE A 46 9.26 -8.11 -1.35
CA PHE A 46 7.91 -8.29 -1.90
C PHE A 46 7.27 -9.63 -1.48
N VAL A 47 8.05 -10.71 -1.40
CA VAL A 47 7.56 -12.00 -0.90
C VAL A 47 7.18 -11.90 0.59
N ARG A 48 8.03 -11.28 1.42
CA ARG A 48 7.75 -11.06 2.85
C ARG A 48 6.53 -10.17 3.05
N MET A 49 6.41 -9.09 2.29
CA MET A 49 5.27 -8.19 2.32
C MET A 49 3.97 -8.93 2.02
N LYS A 50 3.93 -9.75 0.95
CA LYS A 50 2.74 -10.56 0.63
C LYS A 50 2.39 -11.57 1.71
N ALA A 51 3.39 -12.22 2.34
CA ALA A 51 3.15 -13.15 3.44
C ALA A 51 2.55 -12.41 4.66
N MET A 52 3.10 -11.24 5.00
CA MET A 52 2.56 -10.38 6.05
C MET A 52 1.12 -9.96 5.76
N VAL A 53 0.82 -9.50 4.54
CA VAL A 53 -0.57 -9.13 4.16
C VAL A 53 -1.51 -10.32 4.34
N ARG A 54 -1.15 -11.50 3.83
CA ARG A 54 -1.96 -12.74 3.95
C ARG A 54 -2.25 -13.13 5.39
N ALA A 55 -1.34 -12.85 6.33
CA ALA A 55 -1.55 -13.13 7.74
C ALA A 55 -2.51 -12.14 8.43
N ILE A 56 -2.77 -10.98 7.82
CA ILE A 56 -3.65 -9.94 8.39
C ILE A 56 -5.06 -10.02 7.79
N ILE A 57 -5.16 -10.22 6.48
CA ILE A 57 -6.44 -10.14 5.77
C ILE A 57 -7.33 -11.38 5.97
N LYS A 58 -8.63 -11.19 5.78
CA LYS A 58 -9.62 -12.26 5.59
C LYS A 58 -9.98 -12.35 4.11
N PRO A 59 -9.46 -13.34 3.34
CA PRO A 59 -9.60 -13.37 1.88
C PRO A 59 -11.02 -13.37 1.32
N ARG A 60 -12.03 -13.74 2.12
CA ARG A 60 -13.45 -13.70 1.72
C ARG A 60 -14.12 -12.33 1.87
N LEU A 61 -13.50 -11.42 2.62
CA LEU A 61 -14.08 -10.13 3.00
C LEU A 61 -13.20 -8.95 2.61
N ASP A 62 -11.91 -9.19 2.47
CA ASP A 62 -10.88 -8.18 2.26
C ASP A 62 -10.27 -8.37 0.88
N HIS A 63 -9.96 -7.27 0.21
CA HIS A 63 -9.36 -7.28 -1.11
C HIS A 63 -8.06 -6.48 -1.11
N VAL A 64 -6.98 -7.07 -1.61
CA VAL A 64 -5.68 -6.39 -1.76
C VAL A 64 -5.12 -6.70 -3.14
N ARG A 65 -4.75 -5.66 -3.86
CA ARG A 65 -4.16 -5.74 -5.22
C ARG A 65 -2.75 -5.18 -5.20
N TYR A 66 -1.89 -5.78 -6.01
CA TYR A 66 -0.50 -5.38 -6.19
C TYR A 66 -0.28 -5.07 -7.67
N TYR A 67 0.18 -3.85 -7.96
CA TYR A 67 0.48 -3.41 -9.32
C TYR A 67 1.97 -3.08 -9.41
N PRO A 68 2.79 -3.97 -9.99
CA PRO A 68 4.17 -3.65 -10.30
C PRO A 68 4.23 -2.56 -11.37
N LEU A 69 4.87 -1.43 -11.07
CA LEU A 69 5.08 -0.36 -12.03
C LEU A 69 6.44 -0.50 -12.70
N CYS A 70 6.42 -0.47 -14.03
CA CYS A 70 7.62 -0.44 -14.84
C CYS A 70 8.29 0.94 -14.76
N GLY A 71 9.60 1.02 -15.00
CA GLY A 71 10.34 2.29 -14.92
C GLY A 71 9.79 3.38 -15.85
N SER A 72 9.35 3.01 -17.06
CA SER A 72 8.71 3.94 -18.00
C SER A 72 7.26 4.31 -17.63
N CYS A 73 6.63 3.53 -16.75
CA CYS A 73 5.26 3.76 -16.28
C CYS A 73 5.23 4.77 -15.11
N GLN A 74 6.30 4.81 -14.30
CA GLN A 74 6.40 5.68 -13.12
C GLN A 74 6.20 7.17 -13.42
N PRO A 75 6.84 7.78 -14.43
CA PRO A 75 6.64 9.21 -14.71
C PRO A 75 5.27 9.55 -15.30
N LEU A 76 4.46 8.53 -15.64
CA LEU A 76 3.10 8.71 -16.17
C LEU A 76 2.03 8.65 -15.07
N VAL A 77 2.43 8.44 -13.81
CA VAL A 77 1.50 8.44 -12.67
C VAL A 77 1.10 9.87 -12.38
N GLU A 78 -0.19 10.14 -12.48
CA GLU A 78 -0.78 11.46 -12.20
C GLU A 78 -1.67 11.41 -10.96
N SER A 79 -1.75 12.53 -10.26
CA SER A 79 -2.64 12.74 -9.11
C SER A 79 -3.32 14.10 -9.26
N THR A 80 -4.58 14.19 -8.85
CA THR A 80 -5.31 15.47 -8.84
C THR A 80 -4.85 16.42 -7.74
N ARG A 81 -4.04 15.96 -6.77
CA ARG A 81 -3.50 16.79 -5.69
C ARG A 81 -2.19 17.43 -6.13
N ALA A 82 -2.08 18.74 -5.97
CA ALA A 82 -0.96 19.56 -6.47
C ALA A 82 0.41 19.23 -5.84
N GLU A 83 0.42 18.64 -4.64
CA GLU A 83 1.65 18.21 -3.96
C GLU A 83 1.45 16.80 -3.40
N ALA A 84 2.31 15.87 -3.83
CA ALA A 84 2.38 14.50 -3.34
C ALA A 84 3.12 14.48 -1.99
N GLU A 85 2.60 15.19 -1.00
CA GLU A 85 3.05 14.98 0.38
C GLU A 85 2.55 13.61 0.86
N PRO A 86 3.36 12.85 1.63
CA PRO A 86 2.87 11.66 2.29
C PRO A 86 1.64 12.02 3.11
N LEU A 87 0.64 11.13 3.15
CA LEU A 87 -0.52 11.36 3.99
C LEU A 87 -0.07 11.63 5.43
N HIS A 88 -0.21 12.88 5.87
CA HIS A 88 -0.15 13.21 7.29
C HIS A 88 -1.19 12.35 8.02
N GLU A 89 -0.81 11.82 9.18
CA GLU A 89 -1.68 11.06 10.08
C GLU A 89 -2.83 11.95 10.55
N ALA A 90 -3.84 12.06 9.71
CA ALA A 90 -5.05 12.76 10.04
C ALA A 90 -5.88 11.77 10.88
N GLU A 91 -5.90 11.99 12.21
CA GLU A 91 -6.76 11.27 13.14
C GLU A 91 -8.23 11.55 12.81
N PHE A 92 -8.80 10.78 11.89
CA PHE A 92 -10.24 10.88 11.62
C PHE A 92 -10.87 9.50 11.68
N TRP A 93 -11.81 9.38 12.61
CA TRP A 93 -12.71 8.25 12.78
C TRP A 93 -13.69 8.23 11.61
N ILE A 94 -13.65 7.18 10.79
CA ILE A 94 -14.68 6.95 9.76
C ILE A 94 -15.71 5.99 10.37
N VAL A 95 -16.94 6.52 10.44
CA VAL A 95 -18.22 5.85 10.77
C VAL A 95 -18.42 4.56 9.99
#